data_AF-A0A924R6W3-F1
#
_entry.id   AF-A0A924R6W3-F1
#
_cell.length_a   1.000
_cell.length_b   1.000
_cell.length_c   1.000
_cell.angle_alpha   90.00
_cell.angle_beta   90.00
_cell.angle_gamma   90.00
#
_symmetry.space_group_name_H-M   'P 1'
#
loop_
_entity.id
_entity.type
_entity.pdbx_description
1 polymer ?
#
loop_
_entity_poly.entity_id
_entity_poly.type
_entity_poly.pdbx_seq_one_letter_code
_entity_poly.pdbx_strand_id
1 'polypeptide(L)'
;MFLKELWFYNKKATLFFLLFIAVWVFLNIKQGAVATPILQYGMFSEKYYTGNTQEVIRLYINNKPVDFSKLSMSARDQLQVSLESYLHQQQNNETVFNTMQRIFNRAGIAQWMKKEYYVNTITDKEFTTWYIKLAEKITGEKIFQLSAFQQKYAWQNGQLTAITSPVKLNCIVAF
;
A
#
# COMPACT_ATOMS: atom_id res chain seq x y z
N MET A 1 30.47 -29.69 8.36
CA MET A 1 31.55 -29.84 9.36
C MET A 1 31.00 -29.66 10.78
N PHE A 2 30.39 -28.52 11.10
CA PHE A 2 29.75 -28.21 12.39
C PHE A 2 28.81 -29.28 12.98
N LEU A 3 27.81 -29.76 12.21
CA LEU A 3 26.85 -30.77 12.69
C LEU A 3 27.49 -32.10 13.09
N LYS A 4 28.58 -32.49 12.41
CA LYS A 4 29.30 -33.74 12.68
C LYS A 4 30.07 -33.63 13.99
N GLU A 5 30.75 -32.51 14.22
CA GLU A 5 31.48 -32.23 15.46
C GLU A 5 30.53 -32.07 16.66
N LEU A 6 29.40 -31.38 16.46
CA LEU A 6 28.37 -31.20 17.49
C LEU A 6 27.75 -32.55 17.92
N TRP A 7 27.58 -33.49 16.99
CA TRP A 7 27.06 -34.83 17.27
C TRP A 7 27.99 -35.65 18.17
N PHE A 8 29.31 -35.55 17.94
CA PHE A 8 30.30 -36.25 18.75
C PHE A 8 30.38 -35.68 20.17
N TYR A 9 30.29 -34.36 20.33
CA TYR A 9 30.36 -33.71 21.65
C TYR A 9 29.04 -33.79 22.43
N ASN A 10 27.89 -33.53 21.80
CA ASN A 10 26.60 -33.49 22.48
C ASN A 10 25.44 -33.80 21.52
N LYS A 11 24.99 -35.06 21.57
CA LYS A 11 23.86 -35.56 20.78
C LYS A 11 22.54 -34.80 21.03
N LYS A 12 22.29 -34.37 22.28
CA LYS A 12 21.07 -33.61 22.63
C LYS A 12 21.08 -32.22 22.01
N ALA A 13 22.22 -31.53 22.07
CA ALA A 13 22.38 -30.22 21.43
C ALA A 13 22.23 -30.30 19.91
N THR A 14 22.73 -31.37 19.29
CA THR A 14 22.56 -31.61 17.85
C THR A 14 21.10 -31.84 17.48
N LEU A 15 20.38 -32.66 18.25
CA LEU A 15 18.95 -32.88 18.04
C LEU A 15 18.16 -31.58 18.18
N PHE A 16 18.44 -30.78 19.21
CA PHE A 16 17.81 -29.48 19.41
C PHE A 16 18.09 -28.51 18.24
N PHE A 17 19.34 -28.46 17.76
CA PHE A 17 19.71 -27.60 16.64
C PHE A 17 19.04 -28.02 15.33
N LEU A 18 18.97 -29.33 15.06
CA LEU A 18 18.23 -29.86 13.90
C LEU A 18 16.73 -29.57 14.00
N LEU A 19 16.15 -29.72 15.19
CA LEU A 19 14.74 -29.41 15.43
C LEU A 19 14.48 -27.91 15.28
N PHE A 20 15.39 -27.06 15.75
CA PHE A 20 15.33 -25.62 15.55
C PHE A 20 15.36 -25.25 14.06
N ILE A 21 16.28 -25.83 13.26
CA ILE A 21 16.30 -25.63 11.81
C ILE A 21 15.00 -26.12 11.17
N ALA A 22 14.52 -27.30 11.54
CA ALA A 22 13.28 -27.86 11.00
C ALA A 22 12.07 -26.96 11.31
N VAL A 23 11.97 -26.46 12.54
CA VAL A 23 10.95 -25.48 12.94
C VAL A 23 11.11 -24.17 12.17
N TRP A 24 12.33 -23.68 12.01
CA TRP A 24 12.60 -22.45 11.25
C TRP A 24 12.21 -22.59 9.78
N VAL A 25 12.56 -23.70 9.13
CA VAL A 25 12.16 -24.03 7.75
C VAL A 25 10.64 -24.18 7.66
N PHE A 26 10.01 -24.90 8.58
CA PHE A 26 8.55 -25.04 8.63
C PHE A 26 7.85 -23.69 8.76
N LEU A 27 8.34 -22.81 9.64
CA LEU A 27 7.80 -21.46 9.80
C LEU A 27 7.98 -20.62 8.54
N ASN A 28 9.13 -20.70 7.85
CA ASN A 28 9.36 -20.00 6.59
C ASN A 28 8.49 -20.52 5.45
N ILE A 29 8.33 -21.84 5.31
CA ILE A 29 7.45 -22.44 4.30
C ILE A 29 5.99 -22.06 4.57
N LYS A 30 5.54 -22.15 5.83
CA LYS A 30 4.17 -21.78 6.23
C LYS A 30 3.90 -20.29 6.05
N GLN A 31 4.89 -19.44 6.30
CA GLN A 31 4.77 -18.00 6.08
C GLN A 31 4.92 -17.62 4.60
N GLY A 32 5.47 -18.49 3.74
CA GLY A 32 5.66 -18.19 2.32
C GLY A 32 6.81 -17.20 2.05
N ALA A 33 7.20 -17.06 0.79
CA ALA A 33 8.18 -16.06 0.38
C ALA A 33 7.57 -14.66 0.54
N VAL A 34 7.96 -13.96 1.59
CA VAL A 34 7.58 -12.56 1.82
C VAL A 34 8.50 -11.71 0.94
N ALA A 35 7.94 -11.10 -0.10
CA ALA A 35 8.63 -9.99 -0.75
C ALA A 35 8.58 -8.84 0.25
N THR A 36 9.72 -8.52 0.89
CA THR A 36 9.81 -7.34 1.74
C THR A 36 9.33 -6.12 0.95
N PRO A 37 8.44 -5.30 1.52
CA PRO A 37 7.79 -4.24 0.77
C PRO A 37 8.82 -3.24 0.28
N ILE A 38 8.60 -2.78 -0.95
CA ILE A 38 9.14 -1.52 -1.44
C ILE A 38 8.81 -0.48 -0.37
N LEU A 39 9.84 0.18 0.15
CA LEU A 39 9.78 1.12 1.28
C LEU A 39 8.71 2.21 1.04
N GLN A 40 7.50 1.99 1.51
CA GLN A 40 6.50 3.04 1.66
C GLN A 40 6.21 3.31 3.14
N TYR A 41 6.21 2.26 3.99
CA TYR A 41 6.13 2.39 5.44
C TYR A 41 6.88 1.25 6.12
N GLY A 42 8.19 1.40 6.35
CA GLY A 42 9.05 0.35 6.94
C GLY A 42 8.62 -0.19 8.32
N MET A 43 7.57 0.37 8.94
CA MET A 43 7.01 -0.10 10.22
C MET A 43 5.54 -0.54 10.17
N PHE A 44 4.77 -0.26 9.09
CA PHE A 44 3.31 -0.52 9.07
C PHE A 44 2.78 -1.11 7.76
N SER A 45 3.63 -1.42 6.78
CA SER A 45 3.21 -2.13 5.57
C SER A 45 2.90 -3.60 5.89
N GLU A 46 1.74 -4.09 5.44
CA GLU A 46 1.43 -5.51 5.49
C GLU A 46 2.48 -6.34 4.74
N LYS A 47 2.69 -7.59 5.18
CA LYS A 47 3.58 -8.53 4.48
C LYS A 47 3.02 -8.79 3.08
N TYR A 48 3.80 -8.49 2.05
CA TYR A 48 3.43 -8.83 0.67
C TYR A 48 3.81 -10.28 0.38
N TYR A 49 2.80 -11.07 0.02
CA TYR A 49 2.99 -12.41 -0.55
C TYR A 49 2.86 -12.33 -2.06
N THR A 50 3.55 -13.22 -2.78
CA THR A 50 3.48 -13.31 -4.25
C THR A 50 2.07 -13.60 -4.77
N GLY A 51 1.20 -14.23 -3.95
CA GLY A 51 -0.21 -14.45 -4.27
C GLY A 51 -1.13 -13.25 -4.02
N ASN A 52 -0.63 -12.16 -3.41
CA ASN A 52 -1.45 -10.99 -3.13
C ASN A 52 -1.76 -10.24 -4.42
N THR A 53 -3.00 -9.78 -4.53
CA THR A 53 -3.38 -8.83 -5.57
C THR A 53 -2.81 -7.45 -5.22
N GLN A 54 -2.18 -6.80 -6.20
CA GLN A 54 -1.67 -5.44 -6.10
C GLN A 54 -2.59 -4.49 -6.86
N GLU A 55 -3.02 -3.43 -6.19
CA GLU A 55 -3.74 -2.34 -6.83
C GLU A 55 -2.73 -1.29 -7.30
N VAL A 56 -2.77 -0.98 -8.61
CA VAL A 56 -1.84 -0.05 -9.23
C VAL A 56 -2.61 1.09 -9.86
N ILE A 57 -2.21 2.32 -9.53
CA ILE A 57 -2.71 3.53 -10.14
C ILE A 57 -1.86 3.86 -11.38
N ARG A 58 -2.53 3.95 -12.53
CA ARG A 58 -1.97 4.44 -13.78
C ARG A 58 -2.42 5.87 -14.02
N LEU A 59 -1.48 6.80 -14.05
CA LEU A 59 -1.72 8.21 -14.33
C LEU A 59 -1.45 8.50 -15.80
N TYR A 60 -2.34 9.28 -16.42
CA TYR A 60 -2.18 9.78 -17.78
C TYR A 60 -2.23 11.30 -17.75
N ILE A 61 -1.15 11.91 -18.25
CA ILE A 61 -1.00 13.35 -18.40
C ILE A 61 -1.03 13.66 -19.90
N ASN A 62 -1.94 14.54 -20.33
CA ASN A 62 -2.10 14.92 -21.73
C ASN A 62 -2.23 13.68 -22.65
N ASN A 63 -3.03 12.69 -22.22
CA ASN A 63 -3.24 11.38 -22.85
C ASN A 63 -2.01 10.46 -22.96
N LYS A 64 -0.90 10.79 -22.30
CA LYS A 64 0.30 9.95 -22.25
C LYS A 64 0.44 9.29 -20.87
N PRO A 65 0.73 7.99 -20.80
CA PRO A 65 0.95 7.32 -19.52
C PRO A 65 2.21 7.90 -18.86
N VAL A 66 2.11 8.20 -17.57
CA VAL A 66 3.26 8.61 -16.76
C VAL A 66 4.15 7.41 -16.50
N ASP A 67 5.40 7.52 -16.93
CA ASP A 67 6.42 6.51 -16.69
C ASP A 67 7.04 6.70 -15.30
N PHE A 68 6.40 6.12 -14.28
CA PHE A 68 6.85 6.19 -12.90
C PHE A 68 8.26 5.63 -12.67
N SER A 69 8.80 4.81 -13.58
CA SER A 69 10.16 4.26 -13.45
C SER A 69 11.26 5.29 -13.69
N LYS A 70 10.94 6.37 -14.40
CA LYS A 70 11.85 7.49 -14.69
C LYS A 70 11.83 8.59 -13.63
N LEU A 71 10.85 8.54 -12.72
CA LEU A 71 10.73 9.51 -11.64
C LEU A 71 11.62 9.11 -10.46
N SER A 72 12.06 10.11 -9.69
CA SER A 72 12.67 9.83 -8.39
C SER A 72 11.65 9.13 -7.49
N MET A 73 12.13 8.30 -6.56
CA MET A 73 11.24 7.59 -5.62
C MET A 73 10.30 8.55 -4.88
N SER A 74 10.82 9.70 -4.42
CA SER A 74 10.01 10.71 -3.74
C SER A 74 8.91 11.30 -4.63
N ALA A 75 9.23 11.59 -5.91
CA ALA A 75 8.26 12.10 -6.87
C ALA A 75 7.17 11.07 -7.19
N ARG A 76 7.56 9.81 -7.39
CA ARG A 76 6.63 8.71 -7.59
C ARG A 76 5.67 8.57 -6.40
N ASP A 77 6.22 8.57 -5.19
CA ASP A 77 5.42 8.38 -3.98
C ASP A 77 4.49 9.57 -3.75
N GLN A 78 4.94 10.81 -4.00
CA GLN A 78 4.07 11.99 -3.92
C GLN A 78 2.87 11.90 -4.87
N LEU A 79 3.05 11.42 -6.10
CA LEU A 79 1.95 11.22 -7.03
C LEU A 79 1.03 10.07 -6.60
N GLN A 80 1.58 8.89 -6.32
CA GLN A 80 0.77 7.70 -6.04
C GLN A 80 0.07 7.78 -4.67
N VAL A 81 0.83 8.09 -3.62
CA VAL A 81 0.32 8.09 -2.23
C VAL A 81 -0.69 9.20 -2.00
N SER A 82 -0.49 10.39 -2.60
CA SER A 82 -1.44 11.48 -2.40
C SER A 82 -2.81 11.16 -2.97
N LEU A 83 -2.84 10.53 -4.15
CA LEU A 83 -4.09 10.11 -4.79
C LEU A 83 -4.73 8.94 -4.04
N GLU A 84 -3.95 7.92 -3.67
CA GLU A 84 -4.42 6.80 -2.86
C GLU A 84 -4.97 7.26 -1.50
N SER A 85 -4.26 8.15 -0.81
CA SER A 85 -4.69 8.73 0.46
C SER A 85 -6.01 9.46 0.32
N TYR A 86 -6.19 10.25 -0.75
CA TYR A 86 -7.44 10.95 -1.01
C TYR A 86 -8.61 9.98 -1.25
N LEU A 87 -8.39 8.92 -2.05
CA LEU A 87 -9.40 7.89 -2.31
C LEU A 87 -9.85 7.18 -1.04
N HIS A 88 -8.91 6.84 -0.15
CA HIS A 88 -9.22 6.14 1.10
C HIS A 88 -9.62 7.06 2.25
N GLN A 89 -9.48 8.39 2.11
CA GLN A 89 -9.67 9.34 3.20
C GLN A 89 -11.08 9.25 3.80
N GLN A 90 -12.11 9.14 2.95
CA GLN A 90 -13.50 9.05 3.43
C GLN A 90 -13.73 7.79 4.28
N GLN A 91 -13.27 6.64 3.79
CA GLN A 91 -13.38 5.36 4.50
C GLN A 91 -12.55 5.38 5.80
N ASN A 92 -11.36 5.99 5.76
CA ASN A 92 -10.50 6.12 6.93
C ASN A 92 -11.16 7.00 7.99
N ASN A 93 -11.74 8.13 7.62
CA ASN A 93 -12.44 9.02 8.53
C ASN A 93 -13.63 8.32 9.21
N GLU A 94 -14.42 7.55 8.44
CA GLU A 94 -15.51 6.75 8.98
C GLU A 94 -15.01 5.67 9.95
N THR A 95 -13.94 4.98 9.58
CA THR A 95 -13.32 3.93 10.42
C THR A 95 -12.81 4.52 11.75
N VAL A 96 -12.17 5.68 11.70
CA VAL A 96 -11.70 6.40 12.89
C VAL A 96 -12.89 6.80 13.75
N PHE A 97 -13.92 7.41 13.17
CA PHE A 97 -15.12 7.82 13.91
C PHE A 97 -15.77 6.61 14.62
N ASN A 98 -16.04 5.52 13.88
CA ASN A 98 -16.68 4.33 14.43
C ASN A 98 -15.85 3.68 15.55
N THR A 99 -14.52 3.66 15.38
CA THR A 99 -13.61 3.11 16.39
C THR A 99 -13.61 3.95 17.66
N MET A 100 -13.48 5.27 17.52
CA MET A 100 -13.47 6.21 18.64
C MET A 100 -14.83 6.25 19.35
N GLN A 101 -15.92 6.22 18.59
CA GLN A 101 -17.28 6.18 19.14
C GLN A 101 -17.48 4.94 20.02
N ARG A 102 -17.00 3.78 19.59
CA ARG A 102 -17.04 2.55 20.41
C ARG A 102 -16.27 2.70 21.73
N ILE A 103 -15.10 3.35 21.71
CA ILE A 103 -14.29 3.57 22.91
C ILE A 103 -14.98 4.58 23.85
N PHE A 104 -15.45 5.70 23.32
CA PHE A 104 -16.12 6.73 24.11
C PHE A 104 -17.51 6.34 24.61
N ASN A 105 -18.20 5.44 23.90
CA ASN A 105 -19.43 4.82 24.40
C ASN A 105 -19.17 4.04 25.69
N ARG A 106 -18.05 3.30 25.77
CA ARG A 106 -17.67 2.58 27.00
C ARG A 106 -17.31 3.52 28.15
N ALA A 107 -16.84 4.73 27.84
CA ALA A 107 -16.51 5.75 28.83
C ALA A 107 -17.68 6.70 29.14
N GLY A 108 -18.85 6.53 28.52
CA GLY A 108 -20.04 7.37 28.75
C GLY A 108 -19.96 8.79 28.15
N ILE A 109 -19.00 9.06 27.26
CA ILE A 109 -18.72 10.41 26.72
C ILE A 109 -18.92 10.52 25.19
N ALA A 110 -19.48 9.49 24.55
CA ALA A 110 -19.68 9.50 23.09
C ALA A 110 -20.58 10.63 22.58
N GLN A 111 -21.48 11.15 23.41
CA GLN A 111 -22.35 12.28 23.09
C GLN A 111 -21.59 13.57 22.72
N TRP A 112 -20.31 13.68 23.10
CA TRP A 112 -19.47 14.82 22.73
C TRP A 112 -18.77 14.65 21.39
N MET A 113 -18.83 13.46 20.79
CA MET A 113 -18.35 13.27 19.43
C MET A 113 -19.35 13.82 18.42
N LYS A 114 -18.84 14.59 17.47
CA LYS A 114 -19.64 15.05 16.32
C LYS A 114 -19.08 14.47 15.04
N LYS A 115 -19.92 13.78 14.27
CA LYS A 115 -19.54 13.16 12.98
C LYS A 115 -19.05 14.19 11.96
N GLU A 116 -19.55 15.43 12.04
CA GLU A 116 -19.15 16.56 11.18
C GLU A 116 -17.66 16.93 11.28
N TYR A 117 -16.95 16.52 12.34
CA TYR A 117 -15.50 16.72 12.45
C TYR A 117 -14.68 15.59 11.82
N TYR A 118 -15.35 14.53 11.32
CA TYR A 118 -14.76 13.35 10.70
C TYR A 118 -15.25 13.20 9.26
N VAL A 119 -15.48 14.32 8.57
CA VAL A 119 -15.78 14.34 7.14
C VAL A 119 -14.73 15.16 6.41
N ASN A 120 -14.52 14.83 5.14
CA ASN A 120 -13.61 15.61 4.31
C ASN A 120 -14.32 16.86 3.82
N THR A 121 -13.70 18.02 3.95
CA THR A 121 -14.23 19.28 3.43
C THR A 121 -13.72 19.61 2.03
N ILE A 122 -12.68 18.90 1.57
CA ILE A 122 -12.06 19.08 0.26
C ILE A 122 -12.94 18.38 -0.79
N THR A 123 -13.29 19.14 -1.83
CA THR A 123 -14.01 18.62 -3.00
C THR A 123 -13.06 18.00 -4.02
N ASP A 124 -13.59 17.11 -4.88
CA ASP A 124 -12.82 16.49 -5.97
C ASP A 124 -12.18 17.52 -6.91
N LYS A 125 -12.85 18.66 -7.12
CA LYS A 125 -12.32 19.77 -7.94
C LYS A 125 -11.12 20.44 -7.28
N GLU A 126 -11.19 20.72 -5.98
CA GLU A 126 -10.09 21.32 -5.22
C GLU A 126 -8.89 20.39 -5.18
N PHE A 127 -9.14 19.11 -4.89
CA PHE A 127 -8.12 18.08 -4.92
C PHE A 127 -7.49 17.95 -6.31
N THR A 128 -8.30 17.82 -7.37
CA THR A 128 -7.81 17.74 -8.76
C THR A 128 -6.94 18.94 -9.12
N THR A 129 -7.35 20.16 -8.74
CA THR A 129 -6.59 21.38 -9.02
C THR A 129 -5.24 21.40 -8.31
N TRP A 130 -5.20 20.99 -7.05
CA TRP A 130 -3.96 20.85 -6.29
C TRP A 130 -3.06 19.75 -6.89
N TYR A 131 -3.65 18.61 -7.24
CA TYR A 131 -2.93 17.45 -7.76
C TYR A 131 -2.34 17.71 -9.15
N ILE A 132 -3.02 18.48 -10.01
CA ILE A 132 -2.46 18.99 -11.26
C ILE A 132 -1.20 19.82 -10.99
N LYS A 133 -1.24 20.80 -10.08
CA LYS A 133 -0.07 21.64 -9.76
C LYS A 133 1.11 20.81 -9.22
N LEU A 134 0.82 19.80 -8.41
CA LEU A 134 1.83 18.86 -7.92
C LEU A 134 2.46 18.09 -9.08
N ALA A 135 1.64 17.55 -9.98
CA ALA A 135 2.11 16.81 -11.13
C ALA A 135 2.91 17.70 -12.10
N GLU A 136 2.48 18.92 -12.38
CA GLU A 136 3.22 19.91 -13.18
C GLU A 136 4.60 20.20 -12.58
N LYS A 137 4.68 20.35 -11.25
CA LYS A 137 5.94 20.56 -10.55
C LYS A 137 6.89 19.36 -10.68
N ILE A 138 6.35 18.15 -10.66
CA ILE A 138 7.14 16.90 -10.71
C ILE A 138 7.59 16.58 -12.13
N THR A 139 6.71 16.72 -13.12
CA THR A 139 7.01 16.39 -14.52
C THR A 139 7.70 17.53 -15.27
N GLY A 140 7.55 18.77 -14.79
CA GLY A 140 8.02 19.97 -15.48
C GLY A 140 7.19 20.32 -16.74
N GLU A 141 6.10 19.60 -16.98
CA GLU A 141 5.21 19.81 -18.13
C GLU A 141 3.91 20.48 -17.68
N LYS A 142 3.36 21.35 -18.54
CA LYS A 142 2.02 21.92 -18.32
C LYS A 142 0.94 20.86 -18.58
N ILE A 143 -0.02 20.74 -17.66
CA ILE A 143 -1.05 19.69 -17.71
C ILE A 143 -2.38 20.31 -18.12
N PHE A 144 -2.92 19.83 -19.24
CA PHE A 144 -4.25 20.22 -19.74
C PHE A 144 -5.29 19.15 -19.45
N GLN A 145 -4.88 17.88 -19.57
CA GLN A 145 -5.74 16.73 -19.33
C GLN A 145 -5.08 15.80 -18.33
N LEU A 146 -5.83 15.37 -17.32
CA LEU A 146 -5.38 14.43 -16.31
C LEU A 146 -6.42 13.34 -16.16
N SER A 147 -5.99 12.08 -16.26
CA SER A 147 -6.86 10.96 -15.92
C SER A 147 -6.08 9.90 -15.15
N ALA A 148 -6.76 9.25 -14.22
CA ALA A 148 -6.18 8.19 -13.42
C ALA A 148 -7.07 6.95 -13.52
N PHE A 149 -6.43 5.80 -13.59
CA PHE A 149 -7.09 4.50 -13.65
C PHE A 149 -6.49 3.58 -12.61
N GLN A 150 -7.34 2.83 -11.93
CA GLN A 150 -6.92 1.79 -11.02
C GLN A 150 -7.07 0.44 -11.71
N GLN A 151 -6.07 -0.43 -11.52
CA GLN A 151 -6.10 -1.77 -12.09
C GLN A 151 -5.44 -2.75 -11.13
N LYS A 152 -6.03 -3.94 -11.02
CA LYS A 152 -5.53 -5.02 -10.17
C LYS A 152 -4.58 -5.91 -10.94
N TYR A 153 -3.51 -6.29 -10.27
CA TYR A 153 -2.48 -7.17 -10.78
C TYR A 153 -2.21 -8.31 -9.82
N ALA A 154 -1.83 -9.47 -10.35
CA ALA A 154 -1.35 -10.59 -9.56
C ALA A 154 -0.02 -11.08 -10.14
N TRP A 155 0.83 -11.67 -9.30
CA TRP A 155 2.06 -12.30 -9.76
C TRP A 155 1.73 -13.68 -10.32
N GLN A 156 1.95 -13.88 -11.63
CA GLN A 156 1.71 -15.13 -12.34
C GLN A 156 2.92 -15.44 -13.23
N ASN A 157 3.45 -16.66 -13.14
CA ASN A 157 4.51 -17.16 -14.03
C ASN A 157 5.75 -16.26 -14.14
N GLY A 158 6.23 -15.67 -13.03
CA GLY A 158 7.43 -14.82 -13.09
C GLY A 158 7.15 -13.33 -13.30
N GLN A 159 5.90 -12.94 -13.55
CA GLN A 159 5.56 -11.58 -14.01
C GLN A 159 4.27 -11.07 -13.36
N LEU A 160 4.14 -9.74 -13.31
CA LEU A 160 2.95 -9.08 -12.82
C LEU A 160 1.91 -9.01 -13.96
N THR A 161 0.82 -9.76 -13.86
CA THR A 161 -0.25 -9.80 -14.87
C THR A 161 -1.48 -9.07 -14.40
N ALA A 162 -2.12 -8.32 -15.30
CA ALA A 162 -3.38 -7.67 -15.01
C ALA A 162 -4.50 -8.70 -14.86
N ILE A 163 -5.29 -8.61 -13.79
CA ILE A 163 -6.42 -9.49 -13.53
C ILE A 163 -7.78 -8.79 -13.66
N THR A 164 -7.79 -7.47 -13.74
CA THR A 164 -9.00 -6.67 -14.04
C THR A 164 -8.75 -5.70 -15.18
N SER A 165 -9.84 -5.25 -15.81
CA SER A 165 -9.83 -4.08 -16.68
C SER A 165 -9.50 -2.81 -15.87
N PRO A 166 -8.87 -1.79 -16.48
CA PRO A 166 -8.67 -0.50 -15.83
C PRO A 166 -10.00 0.17 -15.50
N VAL A 167 -10.15 0.65 -14.27
CA VAL A 167 -11.32 1.40 -13.79
C VAL A 167 -10.94 2.86 -13.64
N LYS A 168 -11.69 3.77 -14.26
CA LYS A 168 -11.42 5.22 -14.17
C LYS A 168 -11.70 5.71 -12.74
N LEU A 169 -10.76 6.47 -12.19
CA LEU A 169 -10.91 7.15 -10.91
C LEU A 169 -11.63 8.48 -11.11
N ASN A 170 -12.89 8.56 -10.71
CA ASN A 170 -13.77 9.71 -10.97
C ASN A 170 -13.46 10.94 -10.09
N CYS A 171 -12.65 10.78 -9.04
CA CYS A 171 -12.18 11.89 -8.22
C CYS A 171 -11.25 12.87 -8.97
N ILE A 172 -10.68 12.43 -10.11
CA ILE A 172 -9.95 13.30 -11.03
C ILE A 172 -10.94 13.85 -12.06
N VAL A 173 -11.32 15.11 -11.90
CA VAL A 173 -12.39 15.77 -12.67
C VAL A 173 -11.87 16.51 -13.91
N ALA A 174 -10.58 16.39 -14.24
CA ALA A 174 -9.96 17.17 -15.31
C ALA A 174 -10.43 16.72 -16.72
N PHE A 175 -10.63 17.73 -17.58
CA PHE A 175 -11.33 17.67 -18.86
C PHE A 175 -10.50 17.08 -20.00
#